data_AF-A0A944Z9R7-F1
#
_entry.id   AF-A0A944Z9R7-F1
#
_cell.length_a   1.000
_cell.length_b   1.000
_cell.length_c   1.000
_cell.angle_alpha   90.00
_cell.angle_beta   90.00
_cell.angle_gamma   90.00
#
_symmetry.space_group_name_H-M   'P 1'
#
loop_
_entity.id
_entity.type
_entity.pdbx_description
1 polymer ?
#
loop_
_entity_poly.entity_id
_entity_poly.type
_entity_poly.pdbx_seq_one_letter_code
_entity_poly.pdbx_strand_id
1 'polypeptide(L)'
;MAIRGTSNFGLVGTDWQQRINWDRLRKYRLDRARAEMEKAGLGSMLVMYDENNRYITSTVTPGWCRLKPGLRYALLCKGGEPVLFEQGDIGTQINRHCPWLPKENVRYAYSWIKGAVGPAAEQQVTKFTNAILEEMERHGVQNDPLGVDMIDLNMINS
;
A
#
# COMPACT_ATOMS: atom_id res chain seq x y z
N MET A 1 23.65 20.36 -12.33
CA MET A 1 22.54 20.32 -13.31
C MET A 1 22.28 18.86 -13.65
N ALA A 2 21.24 18.24 -13.11
CA ALA A 2 21.01 16.80 -13.28
C ALA A 2 20.48 16.53 -14.70
N ILE A 3 21.21 15.72 -15.45
CA ILE A 3 20.80 15.20 -16.76
C ILE A 3 19.63 14.25 -16.48
N ARG A 4 18.39 14.72 -16.71
CA ARG A 4 17.23 13.83 -16.76
C ARG A 4 17.43 12.93 -17.97
N GLY A 5 17.86 11.69 -17.75
CA GLY A 5 17.91 10.67 -18.79
C GLY A 5 16.54 10.56 -19.43
N THR A 6 16.45 10.92 -20.70
CA THR A 6 15.24 10.78 -21.51
C THR A 6 15.03 9.31 -21.81
N SER A 7 14.36 8.60 -20.91
CA SER A 7 13.73 7.32 -21.23
C SER A 7 12.81 7.54 -22.44
N ASN A 8 12.80 6.60 -23.40
CA ASN A 8 12.12 6.66 -24.72
C ASN A 8 10.63 7.07 -24.74
N PHE A 9 10.00 7.28 -23.58
CA PHE A 9 8.59 7.62 -23.44
C PHE A 9 8.31 9.10 -23.10
N GLY A 10 9.33 9.98 -23.11
CA GLY A 10 9.20 11.44 -23.15
C GLY A 10 8.39 12.13 -22.04
N LEU A 11 8.40 13.46 -22.00
CA LEU A 11 7.57 14.30 -21.10
C LEU A 11 6.28 14.79 -21.76
N VAL A 12 6.11 14.52 -23.05
CA VAL A 12 5.03 15.05 -23.89
C VAL A 12 4.16 13.93 -24.45
N GLY A 13 2.89 14.24 -24.67
CA GLY A 13 1.96 13.31 -25.32
C GLY A 13 2.41 12.99 -26.74
N THR A 14 2.40 11.71 -27.10
CA THR A 14 2.64 11.23 -28.46
C THR A 14 1.56 10.24 -28.84
N ASP A 15 0.50 10.78 -29.40
CA ASP A 15 -0.70 10.09 -29.87
C ASP A 15 -0.43 9.05 -30.96
N TRP A 16 0.65 9.20 -31.73
CA TRP A 16 1.06 8.27 -32.78
C TRP A 16 1.94 7.09 -32.30
N GLN A 17 2.36 7.07 -31.03
CA GLN A 17 3.19 5.99 -30.47
C GLN A 17 2.39 5.11 -29.49
N GLN A 18 2.48 3.80 -29.66
CA GLN A 18 1.98 2.86 -28.66
C GLN A 18 2.90 2.84 -27.43
N ARG A 19 2.64 3.73 -26.47
CA ARG A 19 3.36 3.82 -25.18
C ARG A 19 2.69 2.98 -24.08
N ILE A 20 3.20 3.09 -22.85
CA ILE A 20 2.63 2.41 -21.69
C ILE A 20 1.21 2.93 -21.44
N ASN A 21 0.22 2.06 -21.57
CA ASN A 21 -1.11 2.30 -21.03
C ASN A 21 -1.08 2.03 -19.52
N TRP A 22 -0.94 3.11 -18.74
CA TRP A 22 -0.84 3.01 -17.28
C TRP A 22 -2.11 2.44 -16.66
N ASP A 23 -3.30 2.77 -17.16
CA ASP A 23 -4.55 2.24 -16.63
C ASP A 23 -4.64 0.73 -16.75
N ARG A 24 -4.34 0.21 -17.94
CA ARG A 24 -4.24 -1.24 -18.18
C ARG A 24 -3.21 -1.88 -17.25
N LEU A 25 -2.05 -1.24 -17.08
CA LEU A 25 -0.97 -1.78 -16.24
C LEU A 25 -1.38 -1.84 -14.76
N ARG A 26 -2.06 -0.81 -14.23
CA ARG A 26 -2.56 -0.80 -12.85
C ARG A 26 -3.56 -1.94 -12.60
N LYS A 27 -4.56 -2.05 -13.47
CA LYS A 27 -5.58 -3.12 -13.41
C LYS A 27 -4.93 -4.51 -13.47
N TYR A 28 -4.05 -4.73 -14.46
CA TYR A 28 -3.33 -5.99 -14.60
C TYR A 28 -2.59 -6.41 -13.33
N ARG A 29 -1.86 -5.48 -12.69
CA ARG A 29 -1.10 -5.79 -11.47
C ARG A 29 -2.02 -6.17 -10.31
N LEU A 30 -3.07 -5.38 -10.11
CA LEU A 30 -4.03 -5.61 -9.03
C LEU A 30 -4.79 -6.93 -9.24
N ASP A 31 -5.29 -7.19 -10.44
CA ASP A 31 -6.01 -8.43 -10.76
C ASP A 31 -5.11 -9.66 -10.65
N ARG A 32 -3.83 -9.53 -11.04
CA ARG A 32 -2.85 -10.59 -10.82
C ARG A 32 -2.60 -10.83 -9.33
N ALA A 33 -2.48 -9.79 -8.52
CA ALA A 33 -2.32 -9.95 -7.07
C ALA A 33 -3.53 -10.65 -6.45
N ARG A 34 -4.75 -10.28 -6.85
CA ARG A 34 -6.00 -10.95 -6.44
C ARG A 34 -6.01 -12.43 -6.81
N ALA A 35 -5.62 -12.76 -8.05
CA ALA A 35 -5.59 -14.15 -8.51
C ALA A 35 -4.57 -15.01 -7.75
N GLU A 36 -3.38 -14.48 -7.46
CA GLU A 36 -2.38 -15.22 -6.66
C GLU A 36 -2.79 -15.33 -5.19
N MET A 37 -3.44 -14.30 -4.63
CA MET A 37 -4.01 -14.33 -3.27
C MET A 37 -5.08 -15.42 -3.14
N GLU A 38 -5.97 -15.53 -4.13
CA GLU A 38 -6.99 -16.58 -4.18
C GLU A 38 -6.39 -17.98 -4.31
N LYS A 39 -5.41 -18.18 -5.21
CA LYS A 39 -4.69 -19.46 -5.36
C LYS A 39 -3.99 -19.89 -4.07
N ALA A 40 -3.47 -18.93 -3.31
CA ALA A 40 -2.82 -19.18 -2.02
C ALA A 40 -3.81 -19.40 -0.86
N GLY A 41 -5.12 -19.26 -1.09
CA GLY A 41 -6.15 -19.41 -0.07
C GLY A 41 -6.15 -18.29 0.98
N LEU A 42 -5.68 -17.09 0.61
CA LEU A 42 -5.62 -15.94 1.50
C LEU A 42 -6.92 -15.11 1.40
N GLY A 43 -7.47 -14.69 2.53
CA GLY A 43 -8.60 -13.74 2.56
C GLY A 43 -8.14 -12.30 2.39
N SER A 44 -6.91 -12.00 2.81
CA SER A 44 -6.30 -10.69 2.67
C SER A 44 -4.77 -10.76 2.58
N MET A 45 -4.17 -9.67 2.09
CA MET A 45 -2.73 -9.47 2.03
C MET A 45 -2.37 -8.08 2.56
N LEU A 46 -1.54 -8.05 3.60
CA LEU A 46 -0.93 -6.85 4.16
C LEU A 46 0.50 -6.71 3.62
N VAL A 47 0.76 -5.60 2.94
CA VAL A 47 2.06 -5.30 2.36
C VAL A 47 2.65 -4.03 2.95
N MET A 48 3.88 -4.10 3.43
CA MET A 48 4.64 -2.96 3.96
C MET A 48 5.85 -2.61 3.08
N TYR A 49 6.36 -3.55 2.28
CA TYR A 49 7.41 -3.22 1.33
C TYR A 49 6.88 -2.24 0.27
N ASP A 50 7.71 -1.26 -0.09
CA ASP A 50 7.30 -0.15 -0.98
C ASP A 50 7.01 -0.67 -2.39
N GLU A 51 7.76 -1.65 -2.85
CA GLU A 51 7.56 -2.32 -4.13
C GLU A 51 6.22 -3.05 -4.21
N ASN A 52 5.79 -3.71 -3.12
CA ASN A 52 4.53 -4.43 -3.05
C ASN A 52 3.36 -3.46 -2.90
N ASN A 53 3.51 -2.42 -2.07
CA ASN A 53 2.58 -1.29 -1.99
C ASN A 53 2.39 -0.67 -3.37
N ARG A 54 3.49 -0.32 -4.05
CA ARG A 54 3.47 0.25 -5.39
C ARG A 54 2.82 -0.70 -6.38
N TYR A 55 3.03 -2.00 -6.26
CA TYR A 55 2.48 -2.99 -7.16
C TYR A 55 0.95 -3.02 -7.09
N ILE A 56 0.38 -3.10 -5.88
CA ILE A 56 -1.08 -3.24 -5.71
C ILE A 56 -1.83 -1.90 -5.75
N THR A 57 -1.21 -0.80 -5.32
CA THR A 57 -1.87 0.52 -5.25
C THR A 57 -1.50 1.43 -6.42
N SER A 58 -0.38 1.17 -7.09
CA SER A 58 0.20 2.05 -8.13
C SER A 58 0.53 3.48 -7.67
N THR A 59 0.66 3.70 -6.36
CA THR A 59 1.01 4.97 -5.73
C THR A 59 2.49 5.03 -5.34
N VAL A 60 3.03 6.22 -5.05
CA VAL A 60 4.43 6.41 -4.65
C VAL A 60 4.51 7.28 -3.40
N THR A 61 5.41 6.94 -2.49
CA THR A 61 5.77 7.78 -1.33
C THR A 61 7.22 8.27 -1.47
N PRO A 62 7.59 9.35 -0.78
CA PRO A 62 8.98 9.76 -0.67
C PRO A 62 9.87 8.67 -0.03
N GLY A 63 11.16 8.69 -0.39
CA GLY A 63 12.10 7.63 -0.05
C GLY A 63 12.28 7.34 1.45
N TRP A 64 12.06 8.34 2.32
CA TRP A 64 12.21 8.18 3.78
C TRP A 64 11.10 7.34 4.42
N CYS A 65 9.94 7.20 3.75
CA CYS A 65 8.86 6.33 4.22
C CYS A 65 9.14 4.86 3.94
N ARG A 66 10.04 4.57 2.98
CA ARG A 66 10.38 3.21 2.58
C ARG A 66 11.17 2.52 3.70
N LEU A 67 10.88 1.23 3.93
CA LEU A 67 11.56 0.37 4.93
C LEU A 67 11.36 0.79 6.40
N LYS A 68 10.39 1.67 6.66
CA LYS A 68 10.03 2.13 8.00
C LYS A 68 8.65 1.58 8.35
N PRO A 69 8.56 0.53 9.20
CA PRO A 69 7.30 -0.06 9.58
C PRO A 69 6.31 0.99 10.08
N GLY A 70 5.08 0.89 9.59
CA GLY A 70 3.97 1.75 9.96
C GLY A 70 3.98 3.15 9.35
N LEU A 71 5.00 3.58 8.59
CA LEU A 71 4.92 4.85 7.83
C LEU A 71 4.08 4.72 6.56
N ARG A 72 4.09 3.55 5.94
CA ARG A 72 3.25 3.22 4.79
C ARG A 72 2.98 1.73 4.74
N TYR A 73 1.74 1.35 4.46
CA TYR A 73 1.34 -0.02 4.20
C TYR A 73 0.01 -0.06 3.44
N ALA A 74 -0.28 -1.17 2.80
CA ALA A 74 -1.55 -1.37 2.12
C ALA A 74 -2.12 -2.74 2.46
N LEU A 75 -3.45 -2.79 2.57
CA LEU A 75 -4.22 -4.00 2.80
C LEU A 75 -5.07 -4.26 1.57
N LEU A 76 -4.97 -5.45 1.01
CA LEU A 76 -5.85 -5.94 -0.05
C LEU A 76 -6.71 -7.06 0.51
N CYS A 77 -8.00 -6.80 0.69
CA CYS A 77 -8.99 -7.82 1.08
C CYS A 77 -9.66 -8.41 -0.17
N LYS A 78 -10.09 -9.66 -0.08
CA LYS A 78 -10.88 -10.32 -1.13
C LYS A 78 -12.14 -9.48 -1.45
N GLY A 79 -12.41 -9.29 -2.74
CA GLY A 79 -13.56 -8.54 -3.21
C GLY A 79 -13.47 -7.01 -3.06
N GLY A 80 -12.39 -6.48 -2.49
CA GLY A 80 -12.19 -5.06 -2.26
C GLY A 80 -11.15 -4.40 -3.17
N GLU A 81 -11.16 -3.07 -3.18
CA GLU A 81 -10.02 -2.25 -3.63
C GLU A 81 -8.98 -2.15 -2.51
N PRO A 82 -7.67 -1.97 -2.84
CA PRO A 82 -6.65 -1.80 -1.82
C PRO A 82 -6.97 -0.61 -0.89
N VAL A 83 -6.79 -0.81 0.40
CA VAL A 83 -6.77 0.25 1.41
C VAL A 83 -5.33 0.62 1.66
N LEU A 84 -5.00 1.88 1.40
CA LEU A 84 -3.67 2.43 1.59
C LEU A 84 -3.64 3.25 2.88
N PHE A 85 -2.71 2.90 3.76
CA PHE A 85 -2.37 3.66 4.94
C PHE A 85 -1.09 4.44 4.68
N GLU A 86 -1.19 5.76 4.71
CA GLU A 86 -0.13 6.67 4.30
C GLU A 86 0.28 7.62 5.43
N GLN A 87 1.55 8.04 5.42
CA GLN A 87 2.06 9.03 6.35
C GLN A 87 1.36 10.39 6.16
N GLY A 88 0.62 10.82 7.18
CA GLY A 88 0.18 12.21 7.37
C GLY A 88 -0.44 12.87 6.14
N ASP A 89 0.11 14.02 5.77
CA ASP A 89 -0.37 14.88 4.69
C ASP A 89 -0.12 14.32 3.28
N ILE A 90 0.74 13.31 3.14
CA ILE A 90 0.97 12.63 1.85
C ILE A 90 -0.34 12.00 1.34
N GLY A 91 -1.20 11.52 2.24
CA GLY A 91 -2.54 11.02 1.87
C GLY A 91 -3.37 12.04 1.08
N THR A 92 -3.21 13.34 1.36
CA THR A 92 -3.84 14.42 0.59
C THR A 92 -3.35 14.45 -0.85
N GLN A 93 -2.04 14.27 -1.07
CA GLN A 93 -1.46 14.23 -2.42
C GLN A 93 -1.86 12.96 -3.17
N ILE A 94 -1.94 11.81 -2.49
CA ILE A 94 -2.47 10.58 -3.07
C ILE A 94 -3.90 10.80 -3.54
N ASN A 95 -4.80 11.30 -2.68
CA ASN A 95 -6.18 11.58 -3.05
C ASN A 95 -6.33 12.58 -4.20
N ARG A 96 -5.37 13.50 -4.35
CA ARG A 96 -5.35 14.48 -5.44
C ARG A 96 -4.90 13.88 -6.78
N HIS A 97 -3.94 12.96 -6.76
CA HIS A 97 -3.22 12.51 -7.97
C HIS A 97 -3.47 11.05 -8.36
N CYS A 98 -4.10 10.25 -7.50
CA CYS A 98 -4.32 8.82 -7.70
C CYS A 98 -5.82 8.49 -7.66
N PRO A 99 -6.63 8.98 -8.63
CA PRO A 99 -8.10 8.86 -8.59
C PRO A 99 -8.62 7.43 -8.79
N TRP A 100 -7.74 6.46 -9.05
CA TRP A 100 -8.09 5.05 -9.14
C TRP A 100 -8.24 4.37 -7.77
N LEU A 101 -7.76 5.00 -6.69
CA LEU A 101 -8.08 4.56 -5.33
C LEU A 101 -9.32 5.32 -4.84
N PRO A 102 -10.31 4.63 -4.25
CA PRO A 102 -11.38 5.31 -3.53
C PRO A 102 -10.81 6.22 -2.43
N LYS A 103 -11.40 7.40 -2.23
CA LYS A 103 -10.84 8.40 -1.29
C LYS A 103 -10.87 7.89 0.15
N GLU A 104 -11.91 7.15 0.49
CA GLU A 104 -12.12 6.46 1.75
C GLU A 104 -11.09 5.36 2.01
N ASN A 105 -10.47 4.83 0.95
CA ASN A 105 -9.42 3.82 1.03
C ASN A 105 -8.03 4.43 1.25
N VAL A 106 -7.89 5.75 1.33
CA VAL A 106 -6.63 6.43 1.70
C VAL A 106 -6.75 6.89 3.15
N ARG A 107 -6.18 6.09 4.06
CA ARG A 107 -6.24 6.27 5.52
C ARG A 107 -4.90 6.74 6.08
N TYR A 108 -4.92 7.27 7.31
CA TYR A 108 -3.71 7.62 8.04
C TYR A 108 -2.99 6.37 8.55
N ALA A 109 -1.69 6.31 8.34
CA ALA A 109 -0.85 5.26 8.90
C ALA A 109 -0.56 5.47 10.40
N TYR A 110 -0.51 4.37 11.13
CA TYR A 110 -0.05 4.30 12.52
C TYR A 110 1.38 3.78 12.57
N SER A 111 2.31 4.61 13.03
CA SER A 111 3.74 4.42 12.81
C SER A 111 4.50 4.22 14.11
N TRP A 112 5.29 3.16 14.19
CA TRP A 112 6.21 2.91 15.31
C TRP A 112 7.70 2.96 14.91
N ILE A 113 8.01 2.97 13.60
CA ILE A 113 9.34 3.23 13.05
C ILE A 113 10.44 2.40 13.75
N LYS A 114 10.23 1.09 13.88
CA LYS A 114 11.16 0.16 14.57
C LYS A 114 11.48 0.57 16.02
N GLY A 115 10.51 1.14 16.73
CA GLY A 115 10.67 1.55 18.13
C GLY A 115 11.22 2.97 18.32
N ALA A 116 11.39 3.77 17.26
CA ALA A 116 11.89 5.14 17.38
C ALA A 116 10.97 6.05 18.21
N VAL A 117 9.68 5.68 18.34
CA VAL A 117 8.71 6.38 19.19
C VAL A 117 8.78 5.95 20.68
N GLY A 118 9.78 5.14 21.05
CA GLY A 118 10.02 4.70 22.42
C GLY A 118 8.85 3.89 23.00
N PRO A 119 8.47 4.11 24.27
CA PRO A 119 7.37 3.40 24.92
C PRO A 119 6.02 3.50 24.19
N ALA A 120 5.82 4.52 23.35
CA ALA A 120 4.60 4.66 22.56
C ALA A 120 4.50 3.66 21.40
N ALA A 121 5.54 2.87 21.12
CA ALA A 121 5.57 1.92 20.00
C ALA A 121 4.44 0.89 20.12
N GLU A 122 4.23 0.35 21.33
CA GLU A 122 3.15 -0.60 21.61
C GLU A 122 1.78 -0.01 21.26
N GLN A 123 1.49 1.21 21.74
CA GLN A 123 0.24 1.90 21.43
C GLN A 123 0.04 2.12 19.92
N GLN A 124 1.11 2.45 19.19
CA GLN A 124 1.04 2.63 17.73
C GLN A 124 0.78 1.32 17.00
N VAL A 125 1.40 0.22 17.46
CA VAL A 125 1.13 -1.11 16.92
C VAL A 125 -0.29 -1.56 17.24
N THR A 126 -0.82 -1.32 18.45
CA THR A 126 -2.23 -1.63 18.77
C THR A 126 -3.19 -0.89 17.83
N LYS A 127 -2.95 0.41 17.57
CA LYS A 127 -3.78 1.19 16.63
C LYS A 127 -3.69 0.64 15.20
N PHE A 128 -2.47 0.30 14.77
CA PHE A 128 -2.21 -0.36 13.50
C PHE A 128 -3.02 -1.66 13.38
N THR A 129 -2.88 -2.58 14.33
CA THR A 129 -3.53 -3.89 14.32
C THR A 129 -5.05 -3.75 14.33
N ASN A 130 -5.61 -2.88 15.17
CA ASN A 130 -7.04 -2.61 15.20
C ASN A 130 -7.58 -2.09 13.87
N ALA A 131 -6.83 -1.22 13.20
CA ALA A 131 -7.24 -0.70 11.89
C ALA A 131 -7.20 -1.77 10.79
N ILE A 132 -6.23 -2.69 10.85
CA ILE A 132 -6.19 -3.85 9.93
C ILE A 132 -7.39 -4.77 10.19
N LEU A 133 -7.68 -5.09 11.45
CA LEU A 133 -8.83 -5.93 11.82
C LEU A 133 -10.16 -5.30 11.39
N GLU A 134 -10.37 -4.00 11.65
CA GLU A 134 -11.55 -3.26 11.20
C GLU A 134 -11.77 -3.37 9.69
N GLU A 135 -10.70 -3.23 8.90
CA GLU A 135 -10.78 -3.36 7.45
C GLU A 135 -11.03 -4.80 6.99
N MET A 136 -10.44 -5.79 7.67
CA MET A 136 -10.72 -7.20 7.38
C MET A 136 -12.17 -7.56 7.72
N GLU A 137 -12.70 -7.07 8.84
CA GLU A 137 -14.11 -7.22 9.22
C GLU A 137 -15.05 -6.56 8.21
N ARG A 138 -14.72 -5.35 7.74
CA ARG A 138 -15.49 -4.63 6.71
C ARG A 138 -15.67 -5.46 5.42
N HIS A 139 -14.71 -6.31 5.09
CA HIS A 139 -14.75 -7.19 3.93
C HIS A 139 -15.14 -8.64 4.28
N GLY A 140 -15.42 -8.96 5.54
CA GLY A 140 -15.83 -10.28 6.00
C GLY A 140 -14.73 -11.36 5.95
N VAL A 141 -13.45 -10.96 6.01
CA VAL A 141 -12.27 -11.84 5.89
C VAL A 141 -11.44 -11.89 7.17
N GLN A 142 -11.96 -11.41 8.30
CA GLN A 142 -11.22 -11.35 9.58
C GLN A 142 -10.79 -12.71 10.12
N ASN A 143 -11.50 -13.77 9.73
CA ASN A 143 -11.19 -15.15 10.13
C ASN A 143 -10.40 -15.92 9.07
N ASP A 144 -10.13 -15.30 7.92
CA ASP A 144 -9.39 -15.92 6.82
C ASP A 144 -7.88 -15.71 7.00
N PRO A 145 -7.01 -16.53 6.36
CA PRO A 145 -5.57 -16.32 6.41
C PRO A 145 -5.15 -14.95 5.86
N LEU A 146 -4.33 -14.24 6.65
CA LEU A 146 -3.68 -12.98 6.27
C LEU A 146 -2.26 -13.25 5.76
N GLY A 147 -1.98 -12.92 4.49
CA GLY A 147 -0.62 -12.87 3.96
C GLY A 147 0.10 -11.60 4.42
N VAL A 148 1.35 -11.72 4.87
CA VAL A 148 2.17 -10.58 5.31
C VAL A 148 3.55 -10.66 4.65
N ASP A 149 4.01 -9.57 4.04
CA ASP A 149 5.32 -9.53 3.36
C ASP A 149 6.49 -9.15 4.29
N MET A 150 6.20 -8.47 5.40
CA MET A 150 7.17 -7.96 6.35
C MET A 150 6.65 -8.10 7.78
N ILE A 151 7.50 -8.58 8.67
CA ILE A 151 7.21 -8.66 10.10
C ILE A 151 8.26 -7.85 10.87
N ASP A 152 7.80 -7.13 11.89
CA ASP A 152 8.63 -6.39 12.85
C ASP A 152 8.41 -6.97 14.27
N LEU A 153 9.43 -6.95 15.13
CA LEU A 153 9.29 -7.53 16.48
C LEU A 153 8.16 -6.91 17.29
N ASN A 154 7.89 -5.61 17.10
CA ASN A 154 6.83 -4.93 17.83
C ASN A 154 5.44 -5.46 17.44
N MET A 155 5.29 -6.14 16.30
CA MET A 155 4.03 -6.76 15.85
C MET A 155 3.76 -8.13 16.47
N ILE A 156 4.79 -8.81 17.00
CA ILE A 156 4.66 -10.18 17.54
C ILE A 156 4.39 -10.18 19.05
N ASN A 157 4.92 -9.17 19.76
CA ASN A 157 4.90 -9.10 21.22
C ASN A 157 3.84 -8.12 21.77
N SER A 158 2.95 -7.60 20.92
CA SER A 158 1.86 -6.69 21.31
C SER A 158 0.57 -7.41 21.67
#